data_AF-K1TRS4-F1
#
_entry.id   AF-K1TRS4-F1
#
_cell.length_a   1.000
_cell.length_b   1.000
_cell.length_c   1.000
_cell.angle_alpha   90.00
_cell.angle_beta   90.00
_cell.angle_gamma   90.00
#
_symmetry.space_group_name_H-M   'P 1'
#
loop_
_entity.id
_entity.type
_entity.pdbx_description
1 polymer ?
#
loop_
_entity_poly.entity_id
_entity_poly.type
_entity_poly.pdbx_seq_one_letter_code
_entity_poly.pdbx_strand_id
1 'polypeptide(L)'
;MHETEEEAREETLRMLHVYSDFYKETLAIPAVIGRKTEKEKFAGAEETYTIEPMMHNGVALQGGTSHYFGDGFAKSFGITYTGKDNKLHYPHQTSWGVSTRMIGALIMVHSDDDGLVLPPKISPIQVALIPVAQHKEGVLEKAEELRKALAEKFRVKLDSSDHAPGWKFAEYEMK
;
A
#
# COMPACT_ATOMS: atom_id res chain seq x y z
N MET A 1 -17.72 2.54 -14.94
CA MET A 1 -18.39 2.52 -16.26
C MET A 1 -18.70 3.95 -16.60
N HIS A 2 -18.43 4.36 -17.84
CA HIS A 2 -18.40 5.76 -18.26
C HIS A 2 -19.16 5.93 -19.57
N GLU A 3 -19.73 7.12 -19.79
CA GLU A 3 -20.43 7.46 -21.03
C GLU A 3 -19.41 7.53 -22.18
N THR A 4 -18.23 8.09 -21.89
CA THR A 4 -17.19 8.37 -22.88
C THR A 4 -15.88 7.63 -22.62
N GLU A 5 -15.09 7.43 -23.68
CA GLU A 5 -13.72 6.91 -23.60
C GLU A 5 -12.81 7.82 -22.77
N GLU A 6 -12.93 9.14 -22.91
CA GLU A 6 -12.12 10.14 -22.21
C GLU A 6 -12.26 9.96 -20.69
N GLU A 7 -13.49 9.94 -20.17
CA GLU A 7 -13.78 9.75 -18.75
C GLU A 7 -13.25 8.40 -18.23
N ALA A 8 -13.33 7.35 -19.05
CA ALA A 8 -12.79 6.04 -18.67
C ALA A 8 -11.26 6.06 -18.58
N ARG A 9 -10.57 6.70 -19.53
CA ARG A 9 -9.11 6.82 -19.51
C ARG A 9 -8.63 7.71 -18.36
N GLU A 10 -9.34 8.81 -18.11
CA GLU A 10 -9.09 9.67 -16.94
C GLU A 10 -9.21 8.87 -15.64
N GLU A 11 -10.25 8.05 -15.50
CA GLU A 11 -10.41 7.18 -14.32
C GLU A 11 -9.30 6.13 -14.21
N THR A 12 -8.93 5.50 -15.32
CA THR A 12 -7.82 4.53 -15.35
C THR A 12 -6.52 5.15 -14.83
N LEU A 13 -6.16 6.35 -15.31
CA LEU A 13 -4.95 7.05 -14.86
C LEU A 13 -5.08 7.60 -13.44
N ARG A 14 -6.25 8.11 -13.05
CA ARG A 14 -6.51 8.55 -11.67
C ARG A 14 -6.21 7.43 -10.68
N MET A 15 -6.70 6.22 -10.93
CA MET A 15 -6.49 5.09 -10.03
C MET A 15 -5.06 4.57 -10.02
N LEU A 16 -4.36 4.65 -11.16
CA LEU A 16 -2.91 4.41 -11.21
C LEU A 16 -2.14 5.35 -10.29
N HIS A 17 -2.50 6.64 -10.30
CA HIS A 17 -1.87 7.65 -9.44
C HIS A 17 -2.22 7.46 -7.96
N VAL A 18 -3.46 7.07 -7.63
CA VAL A 18 -3.82 6.69 -6.25
C VAL A 18 -2.88 5.60 -5.72
N TYR A 19 -2.56 4.59 -6.54
CA TYR A 19 -1.63 3.54 -6.14
C TYR A 19 -0.19 4.05 -6.02
N SER A 20 0.30 4.82 -7.00
CA SER A 20 1.64 5.39 -6.96
C SER A 20 1.84 6.28 -5.72
N ASP A 21 0.88 7.15 -5.43
CA ASP A 21 0.94 8.05 -4.28
C ASP A 21 0.86 7.26 -2.98
N PHE A 22 0.02 6.22 -2.90
CA PHE A 22 -0.02 5.36 -1.72
C PHE A 22 1.32 4.65 -1.47
N TYR A 23 1.93 4.07 -2.50
CA TYR A 23 3.24 3.43 -2.39
C TYR A 23 4.31 4.42 -1.92
N LYS A 24 4.40 5.57 -2.58
CA LYS A 24 5.42 6.57 -2.27
C LYS A 24 5.19 7.23 -0.92
N GLU A 25 4.00 7.77 -0.70
CA GLU A 25 3.72 8.64 0.44
C GLU A 25 3.37 7.86 1.70
N THR A 26 2.80 6.66 1.59
CA THR A 26 2.38 5.85 2.76
C THR A 26 3.33 4.70 3.05
N LEU A 27 3.73 3.95 2.01
CA LEU A 27 4.63 2.82 2.16
C LEU A 27 6.11 3.21 2.05
N ALA A 28 6.43 4.47 1.70
CA ALA A 28 7.81 4.91 1.43
C ALA A 28 8.53 4.07 0.36
N ILE A 29 7.78 3.47 -0.58
CA ILE A 29 8.32 2.64 -1.66
C ILE A 29 8.27 3.45 -2.96
N PRO A 30 9.42 3.77 -3.59
CA PRO A 30 9.41 4.35 -4.93
C PRO A 30 8.98 3.30 -5.96
N ALA A 31 8.18 3.71 -6.93
CA ALA A 31 7.73 2.85 -8.02
C ALA A 31 7.80 3.59 -9.36
N VAL A 32 8.11 2.84 -10.43
CA VAL A 32 8.04 3.35 -11.80
C VAL A 32 6.62 3.17 -12.32
N ILE A 33 6.01 4.24 -12.80
CA ILE A 33 4.70 4.19 -13.47
C ILE A 33 4.92 3.89 -14.95
N GLY A 34 4.12 3.00 -15.53
CA GLY A 34 4.22 2.71 -16.96
C GLY A 34 2.99 2.01 -17.55
N ARG A 35 3.03 1.82 -18.87
CA ARG A 35 2.08 1.02 -19.64
C ARG A 35 2.72 -0.33 -19.97
N LYS A 36 1.99 -1.41 -19.72
CA LYS A 36 2.41 -2.77 -20.13
C LYS A 36 2.42 -2.87 -21.66
N THR A 37 3.33 -3.70 -22.18
CA THR A 37 3.33 -4.07 -23.59
C THR A 37 2.09 -4.90 -23.93
N GLU A 38 1.79 -5.04 -25.22
CA GLU A 38 0.67 -5.87 -25.68
C GLU A 38 0.74 -7.31 -25.19
N LYS A 39 1.95 -7.85 -24.99
CA LYS A 39 2.16 -9.20 -24.46
C LYS A 39 1.82 -9.32 -22.97
N GLU A 40 2.07 -8.27 -22.20
CA GLU A 40 1.98 -8.28 -20.72
C GLU A 40 0.71 -7.58 -20.20
N LYS A 41 -0.15 -7.07 -21.09
CA LYS A 41 -1.42 -6.47 -20.69
C LYS A 41 -2.44 -7.53 -20.25
N PHE A 42 -3.48 -7.08 -19.55
CA PHE A 42 -4.54 -7.97 -19.11
C PHE A 42 -5.34 -8.44 -20.33
N ALA A 43 -5.64 -9.73 -20.41
CA ALA A 43 -6.39 -10.29 -21.53
C ALA A 43 -7.80 -9.65 -21.60
N GLY A 44 -8.09 -8.96 -22.70
CA GLY A 44 -9.34 -8.21 -22.88
C GLY A 44 -9.28 -6.74 -22.48
N ALA A 45 -8.15 -6.26 -21.96
CA ALA A 45 -7.92 -4.82 -21.83
C ALA A 45 -7.43 -4.22 -23.14
N GLU A 46 -7.91 -3.02 -23.46
CA GLU A 46 -7.29 -2.19 -24.49
C GLU A 46 -5.90 -1.76 -24.01
N GLU A 47 -5.80 -1.33 -22.75
CA GLU A 47 -4.56 -0.87 -22.13
C GLU A 47 -4.46 -1.32 -20.67
N THR A 48 -3.24 -1.71 -20.26
CA THR A 48 -2.90 -1.94 -18.85
C THR A 48 -1.80 -0.96 -18.44
N TYR A 49 -2.06 -0.22 -17.39
CA TYR A 49 -1.09 0.59 -16.67
C TYR A 49 -0.69 -0.11 -15.38
N THR A 50 0.53 0.15 -14.93
CA THR A 50 1.16 -0.55 -13.81
C THR A 50 2.08 0.37 -13.03
N ILE A 51 2.27 0.05 -11.75
CA ILE A 51 3.38 0.57 -10.94
C ILE A 51 4.36 -0.58 -10.66
N GLU A 52 5.65 -0.29 -10.81
CA GLU A 52 6.74 -1.27 -10.70
C GLU A 52 7.76 -0.79 -9.66
N PRO A 53 7.57 -1.11 -8.37
CA PRO A 53 8.65 -1.00 -7.37
C PRO A 53 9.78 -2.01 -7.64
N MET A 54 10.97 -1.64 -7.16
CA MET A 54 12.17 -2.48 -7.20
C MET A 54 12.47 -3.02 -5.80
N MET A 55 12.63 -4.33 -5.66
CA MET A 55 12.99 -4.96 -4.38
C MET A 55 14.49 -4.81 -4.11
N HIS A 56 14.92 -5.01 -2.87
CA HIS A 56 16.34 -4.86 -2.50
C HIS A 56 17.29 -5.78 -3.29
N ASN A 57 16.80 -6.95 -3.71
CA ASN A 57 17.55 -7.92 -4.51
C ASN A 57 17.60 -7.60 -6.02
N GLY A 58 17.10 -6.42 -6.44
CA GLY A 58 17.11 -6.00 -7.84
C GLY A 58 16.03 -6.63 -8.73
N VAL A 59 15.05 -7.32 -8.14
CA VAL A 59 13.91 -7.88 -8.88
C VAL A 59 12.74 -6.89 -8.83
N ALA A 60 12.14 -6.62 -10.00
CA ALA A 60 10.94 -5.80 -10.10
C ALA A 60 9.70 -6.59 -9.65
N LEU A 61 8.75 -5.89 -9.02
CA LEU A 61 7.49 -6.45 -8.58
C LEU A 61 6.33 -5.59 -9.07
N GLN A 62 5.34 -6.17 -9.73
CA GLN A 62 4.12 -5.44 -10.07
C GLN A 62 3.34 -5.08 -8.81
N GLY A 63 3.32 -3.79 -8.47
CA GLY A 63 2.74 -3.26 -7.23
C GLY A 63 1.24 -2.98 -7.28
N GLY A 64 0.68 -2.83 -8.48
CA GLY A 64 -0.74 -2.56 -8.74
C GLY A 64 -0.99 -2.34 -10.22
N THR A 65 -2.21 -2.56 -10.68
CA THR A 65 -2.60 -2.35 -12.08
C THR A 65 -3.90 -1.60 -12.22
N SER A 66 -3.99 -0.79 -13.27
CA SER A 66 -5.19 -0.09 -13.69
C SER A 66 -5.39 -0.30 -15.18
N HIS A 67 -6.60 -0.66 -15.58
CA HIS A 67 -6.93 -1.14 -16.91
C HIS A 67 -8.00 -0.27 -17.53
N TYR A 68 -7.82 0.04 -18.81
CA TYR A 68 -8.88 0.54 -19.67
C TYR A 68 -9.36 -0.62 -20.56
N PHE A 69 -10.63 -1.00 -20.42
CA PHE A 69 -11.24 -2.15 -21.10
C PHE A 69 -12.00 -1.77 -22.37
N GLY A 70 -12.15 -0.47 -22.66
CA GLY A 70 -13.04 -0.04 -23.74
C GLY A 70 -14.48 -0.48 -23.47
N ASP A 71 -15.19 -0.86 -24.52
CA ASP A 71 -16.58 -1.32 -24.48
C ASP A 71 -16.73 -2.84 -24.74
N GLY A 72 -15.60 -3.57 -24.88
CA GLY A 72 -15.60 -4.98 -25.28
C GLY A 72 -16.34 -5.88 -24.30
N PHE A 73 -16.06 -5.72 -23.00
CA PHE A 73 -16.77 -6.44 -21.95
C PHE A 73 -18.26 -6.04 -21.90
N ALA A 74 -18.59 -4.75 -22.05
CA ALA A 74 -19.98 -4.30 -22.08
C ALA A 74 -20.75 -4.95 -23.24
N LYS A 75 -20.14 -5.08 -24.43
CA LYS A 75 -20.72 -5.80 -25.57
C LYS A 75 -20.91 -7.29 -25.26
N SER A 76 -19.90 -7.96 -24.71
CA SER A 76 -19.99 -9.40 -24.37
C SER A 76 -21.08 -9.71 -23.35
N PHE A 77 -21.37 -8.79 -22.42
CA PHE A 77 -22.37 -8.96 -21.38
C PHE A 77 -23.72 -8.27 -21.69
N GLY A 78 -23.87 -7.65 -22.86
CA GLY A 78 -25.11 -6.95 -23.25
C GLY A 78 -25.45 -5.74 -22.38
N ILE A 79 -24.44 -5.04 -21.86
CA ILE A 79 -24.60 -3.90 -20.97
C ILE A 79 -24.75 -2.64 -21.81
N THR A 80 -25.91 -1.98 -21.74
CA THR A 80 -26.19 -0.76 -22.51
C THR A 80 -26.85 0.31 -21.65
N TYR A 81 -26.75 1.58 -22.07
CA TYR A 81 -27.52 2.70 -21.54
C TYR A 81 -28.19 3.49 -22.66
N THR A 82 -29.22 4.27 -22.34
CA THR A 82 -29.85 5.20 -23.30
C THR A 82 -29.16 6.55 -23.23
N GLY A 83 -28.55 6.98 -24.33
CA GLY A 83 -27.84 8.26 -24.43
C GLY A 83 -28.77 9.45 -24.60
N LYS A 84 -28.20 10.66 -24.61
CA LYS A 84 -28.94 11.92 -24.85
C LYS A 84 -29.60 11.98 -26.24
N ASP A 85 -29.11 11.19 -27.18
CA ASP A 85 -29.68 11.02 -28.52
C ASP A 85 -30.83 9.99 -28.56
N ASN A 86 -31.25 9.48 -27.39
CA ASN A 86 -32.25 8.42 -27.22
C ASN A 86 -31.89 7.10 -27.92
N LYS A 87 -30.60 6.85 -28.20
CA LYS A 87 -30.12 5.56 -28.72
C LYS A 87 -29.45 4.73 -27.63
N LEU A 88 -29.36 3.42 -27.87
CA LEU A 88 -28.60 2.53 -27.01
C LEU A 88 -27.10 2.64 -27.32
N HIS A 89 -26.31 2.82 -26.27
CA HIS A 89 -24.85 2.87 -26.33
C HIS A 89 -24.25 1.86 -25.36
N TYR A 90 -23.04 1.38 -25.66
CA TYR A 90 -22.26 0.55 -24.76
C TYR A 90 -21.35 1.46 -23.92
N PRO A 91 -21.34 1.34 -22.58
CA PRO A 91 -20.47 2.15 -21.75
C PRO A 91 -19.02 1.68 -21.84
N HIS A 92 -18.09 2.61 -21.64
CA HIS A 92 -16.67 2.31 -21.48
C HIS A 92 -16.37 1.83 -20.06
N GLN A 93 -15.46 0.86 -19.92
CA GLN A 93 -15.17 0.20 -18.66
C GLN A 93 -13.71 0.32 -18.27
N THR A 94 -13.50 0.36 -16.96
CA THR A 94 -12.21 0.38 -16.31
C THR A 94 -12.20 -0.70 -15.22
N SER A 95 -11.02 -1.19 -14.88
CA SER A 95 -10.81 -2.10 -13.75
C SER A 95 -9.46 -1.82 -13.14
N TRP A 96 -9.35 -1.85 -11.82
CA TRP A 96 -8.11 -1.51 -11.13
C TRP A 96 -8.02 -2.27 -9.83
N GLY A 97 -6.80 -2.64 -9.43
CA GLY A 97 -6.60 -3.46 -8.25
C GLY A 97 -5.18 -3.47 -7.71
N VAL A 98 -5.13 -3.63 -6.40
CA VAL A 98 -3.94 -3.98 -5.60
C VAL A 98 -4.32 -5.16 -4.70
N SER A 99 -3.32 -5.90 -4.21
CA SER A 99 -3.53 -7.02 -3.31
C SER A 99 -2.55 -6.99 -2.15
N THR A 100 -2.63 -7.97 -1.24
CA THR A 100 -1.66 -8.14 -0.15
C THR A 100 -0.22 -8.34 -0.63
N ARG A 101 0.02 -8.49 -1.94
CA ARG A 101 1.36 -8.39 -2.55
C ARG A 101 2.10 -7.12 -2.12
N MET A 102 1.41 -6.02 -1.82
CA MET A 102 2.04 -4.80 -1.29
C MET A 102 2.77 -5.04 0.05
N ILE A 103 2.28 -5.97 0.88
CA ILE A 103 2.96 -6.35 2.14
C ILE A 103 4.29 -7.04 1.82
N GLY A 104 4.31 -7.90 0.80
CA GLY A 104 5.57 -8.49 0.31
C GLY A 104 6.53 -7.44 -0.20
N ALA A 105 6.02 -6.43 -0.94
CA ALA A 105 6.83 -5.30 -1.41
C ALA A 105 7.45 -4.53 -0.23
N LEU A 106 6.64 -4.22 0.79
CA LEU A 106 7.07 -3.53 1.99
C LEU A 106 8.23 -4.25 2.69
N ILE A 107 8.07 -5.56 2.89
CA ILE A 107 9.09 -6.40 3.53
C ILE A 107 10.37 -6.39 2.69
N MET A 108 10.28 -6.66 1.40
CA MET A 108 11.46 -6.80 0.53
C MET A 108 12.15 -5.49 0.16
N VAL A 109 11.52 -4.34 0.39
CA VAL A 109 12.13 -3.02 0.14
C VAL A 109 12.84 -2.49 1.38
N HIS A 110 12.24 -2.66 2.56
CA HIS A 110 12.71 -1.98 3.77
C HIS A 110 13.47 -2.88 4.75
N SER A 111 13.14 -4.17 4.84
CA SER A 111 13.74 -5.06 5.84
C SER A 111 15.23 -5.24 5.61
N ASP A 112 15.96 -5.52 6.68
CA ASP A 112 17.40 -5.73 6.70
C ASP A 112 17.75 -7.07 7.37
N ASP A 113 19.03 -7.25 7.72
CA ASP A 113 19.53 -8.47 8.35
C ASP A 113 19.01 -8.67 9.79
N ASP A 114 18.55 -7.58 10.44
CA ASP A 114 18.08 -7.59 11.83
C ASP A 114 16.54 -7.78 11.92
N GLY A 115 15.79 -7.41 10.88
CA GLY A 115 14.36 -7.70 10.82
C GLY A 115 13.54 -6.78 9.92
N LEU A 116 12.27 -6.63 10.31
CA LEU A 116 11.34 -5.77 9.59
C LEU A 116 11.63 -4.29 9.87
N VAL A 117 11.61 -3.48 8.82
CA VAL A 117 11.69 -2.01 8.94
C VAL A 117 10.39 -1.42 8.41
N LEU A 118 9.49 -1.02 9.31
CA LEU A 118 8.17 -0.52 8.93
C LEU A 118 8.15 1.01 8.80
N PRO A 119 7.65 1.56 7.68
CA PRO A 119 7.37 2.98 7.55
C PRO A 119 6.48 3.50 8.68
N PRO A 120 6.78 4.69 9.27
CA PRO A 120 6.05 5.20 10.42
C PRO A 120 4.54 5.40 10.21
N LYS A 121 4.08 5.58 8.97
CA LYS A 121 2.65 5.76 8.66
C LYS A 121 1.83 4.48 8.83
N ILE A 122 2.45 3.30 8.66
CA ILE A 122 1.76 2.00 8.73
C ILE A 122 2.21 1.15 9.92
N SER A 123 3.32 1.49 10.59
CA SER A 123 3.81 0.69 11.72
C SER A 123 2.79 0.62 12.87
N PRO A 124 2.35 -0.57 13.34
CA PRO A 124 1.43 -0.68 14.48
C PRO A 124 1.96 -0.04 15.76
N ILE A 125 3.28 -0.09 15.96
CA ILE A 125 4.01 0.49 17.10
C ILE A 125 5.06 1.45 16.54
N GLN A 126 4.84 2.75 16.70
CA GLN A 126 5.81 3.76 16.27
C GLN A 126 6.91 3.98 17.32
N VAL A 127 6.59 3.80 18.59
CA VAL A 127 7.54 3.96 19.70
C VAL A 127 7.35 2.81 20.70
N ALA A 128 8.37 1.97 20.83
CA ALA A 128 8.46 1.00 21.91
C ALA A 128 9.22 1.64 23.10
N LEU A 129 8.56 1.76 24.25
CA LEU A 129 9.16 2.24 25.50
C LEU A 129 9.59 1.03 26.34
N ILE A 130 10.89 0.94 26.59
CA ILE A 130 11.52 -0.20 27.29
C ILE A 130 12.15 0.32 28.59
N PRO A 131 11.50 0.14 29.75
CA PRO A 131 12.06 0.53 31.04
C PRO A 131 13.27 -0.36 31.39
N VAL A 132 14.40 0.27 31.68
CA VAL A 132 15.60 -0.41 32.18
C VAL A 132 15.62 -0.33 33.69
N ALA A 133 15.95 -1.44 34.36
CA ALA A 133 15.91 -1.57 35.81
C ALA A 133 14.53 -1.26 36.43
N GLN A 134 13.47 -1.87 35.87
CA GLN A 134 12.07 -1.65 36.31
C GLN A 134 11.79 -1.99 37.78
N HIS A 135 12.69 -2.74 38.44
CA HIS A 135 12.63 -3.03 39.88
C HIS A 135 12.96 -1.80 40.75
N LYS A 136 13.59 -0.76 40.19
CA LYS A 136 13.87 0.48 40.91
C LYS A 136 12.59 1.32 41.00
N GLU A 137 12.34 1.85 42.19
CA GLU A 137 11.21 2.72 42.47
C GLU A 137 11.17 3.92 41.50
N GLY A 138 9.97 4.29 41.06
CA GLY A 138 9.73 5.40 40.14
C GLY A 138 10.00 5.14 38.65
N VAL A 139 10.73 4.07 38.27
CA VAL A 139 11.04 3.81 36.85
C VAL A 139 9.78 3.53 36.03
N LEU A 140 8.93 2.61 36.50
CA LEU A 140 7.70 2.25 35.79
C LEU A 140 6.70 3.39 35.78
N GLU A 141 6.61 4.14 36.88
CA GLU A 141 5.74 5.32 36.98
C GLU A 141 6.14 6.39 35.97
N LYS A 142 7.45 6.67 35.85
CA LYS A 142 7.95 7.64 34.88
C LYS A 142 7.80 7.14 33.44
N ALA A 143 7.99 5.85 33.20
CA ALA A 143 7.76 5.25 31.90
C ALA A 143 6.29 5.36 31.46
N GLU A 144 5.34 5.17 32.38
CA GLU A 144 3.91 5.32 32.10
C GLU A 144 3.51 6.79 31.89
N GLU A 145 4.10 7.73 32.64
CA GLU A 145 3.94 9.17 32.39
C GLU A 145 4.41 9.54 30.98
N LEU A 146 5.60 9.07 30.58
CA LEU A 146 6.15 9.30 29.25
C LEU A 146 5.30 8.64 28.16
N ARG A 147 4.81 7.41 28.40
CA ARG A 147 3.91 6.71 27.49
C ARG A 147 2.65 7.53 27.22
N LYS A 148 2.03 8.08 28.26
CA LYS A 148 0.84 8.94 28.13
C LYS A 148 1.12 10.19 27.32
N ALA A 149 2.22 10.88 27.61
CA ALA A 149 2.61 12.09 26.89
C ALA A 149 2.90 11.83 25.39
N LEU A 150 3.60 10.74 25.08
CA LEU A 150 3.91 10.37 23.69
C LEU A 150 2.69 9.81 22.94
N ALA A 151 1.77 9.15 23.63
CA ALA A 151 0.56 8.58 23.04
C ALA A 151 -0.39 9.63 22.45
N GLU A 152 -0.25 10.91 22.81
CA GLU A 152 -0.98 12.02 22.18
C GLU A 152 -0.61 12.20 20.70
N LYS A 153 0.57 11.74 20.28
CA LYS A 153 1.11 11.95 18.93
C LYS A 153 1.52 10.66 18.21
N PHE A 154 1.82 9.61 18.96
CA PHE A 154 2.38 8.37 18.41
C PHE A 154 1.61 7.13 18.89
N ARG A 155 1.71 6.05 18.11
CA ARG A 155 1.28 4.71 18.55
C ARG A 155 2.37 4.12 19.44
N VAL A 156 2.23 4.28 20.75
CA VAL A 156 3.25 3.92 21.74
C VAL A 156 2.90 2.62 22.45
N LYS A 157 3.89 1.72 22.56
CA LYS A 157 3.80 0.50 23.38
C LYS A 157 4.80 0.58 24.53
N LEU A 158 4.33 0.47 25.76
CA LEU A 158 5.20 0.23 26.92
C LEU A 158 5.38 -1.27 27.11
N ASP A 159 6.63 -1.72 27.18
CA ASP A 159 6.98 -3.11 27.47
C ASP A 159 7.48 -3.27 28.92
N SER A 160 6.53 -3.44 29.84
CA SER A 160 6.80 -3.72 31.25
C SER A 160 6.88 -5.22 31.57
N SER A 161 7.17 -6.08 30.59
CA SER A 161 7.38 -7.51 30.85
C SER A 161 8.68 -7.75 31.64
N ASP A 162 8.84 -8.92 32.25
CA ASP A 162 10.04 -9.27 33.04
C ASP A 162 11.24 -9.72 32.19
N HIS A 163 11.14 -9.66 30.86
CA HIS A 163 12.27 -9.97 29.99
C HIS A 163 13.44 -8.99 30.19
N ALA A 164 14.66 -9.51 30.01
CA ALA A 164 15.85 -8.67 30.04
C ALA A 164 15.78 -7.59 28.93
N PRO A 165 16.30 -6.36 29.16
CA PRO A 165 16.25 -5.30 28.16
C PRO A 165 16.82 -5.70 26.80
N GLY A 166 17.93 -6.45 26.77
CA GLY A 166 18.52 -6.93 25.51
C GLY A 166 17.59 -7.83 24.70
N TRP A 167 16.78 -8.66 25.37
CA TRP A 167 15.77 -9.48 24.69
C TRP A 167 14.67 -8.61 24.10
N LYS A 168 14.22 -7.60 24.86
CA LYS A 168 13.19 -6.66 24.39
C LYS A 168 13.68 -5.87 23.18
N PHE A 169 14.93 -5.39 23.18
CA PHE A 169 15.51 -4.69 22.03
C PHE A 169 15.44 -5.56 20.77
N ALA A 170 15.97 -6.78 20.84
CA ALA A 170 15.94 -7.71 19.72
C ALA A 170 14.50 -8.03 19.24
N GLU A 171 13.55 -8.20 20.17
CA GLU A 171 12.14 -8.45 19.82
C GLU A 171 11.50 -7.29 19.04
N TYR A 172 11.83 -6.04 19.38
CA TYR A 172 11.30 -4.86 18.67
C TYR A 172 12.12 -4.47 17.42
N GLU A 173 13.36 -4.94 17.28
CA GLU A 173 14.16 -4.83 16.05
C GLU A 173 13.73 -5.87 15.01
N MET A 174 13.37 -7.10 15.44
CA MET A 174 12.87 -8.16 14.56
C MET A 174 11.49 -7.83 13.96
N LYS A 175 10.70 -6.98 14.62
CA LYS A 175 9.25 -6.77 14.41
C LYS A 175 8.86 -5.64 13.48
#